data_AF-A0A8J5W6Z8-F1
#
_entry.id   AF-A0A8J5W6Z8-F1
#
_cell.length_a   1.000
_cell.length_b   1.000
_cell.length_c   1.000
_cell.angle_alpha   90.00
_cell.angle_beta   90.00
_cell.angle_gamma   90.00
#
_symmetry.space_group_name_H-M   'P 1'
#
loop_
_entity.id
_entity.type
_entity.pdbx_description
1 polymer ?
#
loop_
_entity_poly.entity_id
_entity_poly.type
_entity_poly.pdbx_seq_one_letter_code
_entity_poly.pdbx_strand_id
1 'polypeptide(L)'
;MAATSAAGAAILDTLGDFTSRDNWDKFFALRGTGDSFEWYAEWEHLQAPLLSLLQCCGAEVAGAGQGPEILVPGCGSSALSEQLYDAGFCRITNVDFSRVVVADMLRRHARSRPEMRWRVMDMTDMQFADGSFDAIIDKGGLDALMEPEAGTKLGMKYLNEAKRVLKSGGKFACLTLAESHVLALLLSEFRFGWDMSIQAIANESSKKTAFQTFMVVMVKGKMGVIHTIQSLLDQSAKYCNIKQANAVVHALEKENSIRESYSSGVDVLLSLRDLQLGAVGDLKVIIPGRRRMFILGEQGNSLYCYKAVLFDARKQTETFVYHCGIFIVPKVCHILSICSFNFFLYITVICIDRIPMIISLICFGLQEISIQENAL
;
A
#
# COMPACT_ATOMS: atom_id res chain seq x y z
N MET A 1 -15.94 16.36 35.73
CA MET A 1 -14.99 15.61 34.88
C MET A 1 -15.37 14.14 34.64
N ALA A 2 -16.34 13.53 35.36
CA ALA A 2 -16.81 12.17 35.06
C ALA A 2 -17.91 12.11 33.95
N ALA A 3 -18.58 13.24 33.66
CA ALA A 3 -19.63 13.30 32.64
C ALA A 3 -19.11 13.31 31.18
N THR A 4 -17.88 13.81 30.96
CA THR A 4 -17.26 13.89 29.63
C THR A 4 -16.78 12.53 29.10
N SER A 5 -16.39 11.59 29.98
CA SER A 5 -15.97 10.25 29.56
C SER A 5 -17.13 9.33 29.18
N ALA A 6 -18.28 9.45 29.86
CA ALA A 6 -19.47 8.65 29.55
C ALA A 6 -20.15 9.12 28.25
N ALA A 7 -20.21 10.44 28.03
CA ALA A 7 -20.71 11.00 26.77
C ALA A 7 -19.81 10.63 25.58
N GLY A 8 -18.48 10.66 25.74
CA GLY A 8 -17.54 10.25 24.70
C GLY A 8 -17.67 8.78 24.29
N ALA A 9 -17.88 7.87 25.27
CA ALA A 9 -18.10 6.44 25.00
C ALA A 9 -19.43 6.19 24.26
N ALA A 10 -20.52 6.84 24.69
CA ALA A 10 -21.82 6.72 24.02
C ALA A 10 -21.84 7.31 22.59
N ILE A 11 -20.98 8.29 22.30
CA ILE A 11 -20.81 8.84 20.95
C ILE A 11 -19.97 7.90 20.08
N LEU A 12 -18.96 7.21 20.63
CA LEU A 12 -18.20 6.18 19.90
C LEU A 12 -19.09 4.99 19.50
N ASP A 13 -20.09 4.62 20.31
CA ASP A 13 -21.06 3.57 19.96
C ASP A 13 -21.90 3.89 18.71
N THR A 14 -21.96 5.18 18.31
CA THR A 14 -22.64 5.59 17.06
C THR A 14 -21.81 5.35 15.80
N LEU A 15 -20.51 5.04 15.92
CA LEU A 15 -19.62 4.89 14.76
C LEU A 15 -19.78 3.57 14.02
N GLY A 16 -20.29 2.50 14.67
CA GLY A 16 -20.71 1.25 14.04
C GLY A 16 -19.78 0.70 12.94
N ASP A 17 -20.02 1.15 11.72
CA ASP A 17 -19.20 0.92 10.52
C ASP A 17 -18.32 2.15 10.23
N PHE A 18 -17.00 1.98 10.37
CA PHE A 18 -16.00 3.04 10.19
C PHE A 18 -15.75 3.38 8.71
N THR A 19 -16.32 2.62 7.77
CA THR A 19 -16.27 2.91 6.33
C THR A 19 -17.43 3.81 5.87
N SER A 20 -18.44 4.04 6.72
CA SER A 20 -19.64 4.80 6.39
C SER A 20 -19.46 6.30 6.65
N ARG A 21 -19.50 7.10 5.58
CA ARG A 21 -19.52 8.57 5.66
C ARG A 21 -20.64 9.09 6.55
N ASP A 22 -21.83 8.49 6.49
CA ASP A 22 -22.99 8.96 7.24
C ASP A 22 -22.83 8.73 8.75
N ASN A 23 -22.09 7.69 9.16
CA ASN A 23 -21.76 7.44 10.56
C ASN A 23 -20.77 8.51 11.07
N TRP A 24 -19.74 8.80 10.29
CA TRP A 24 -18.79 9.87 10.62
C TRP A 24 -19.42 11.26 10.64
N ASP A 25 -20.29 11.60 9.68
CA ASP A 25 -21.01 12.87 9.67
C ASP A 25 -21.87 13.03 10.95
N LYS A 26 -22.53 11.96 11.41
CA LYS A 26 -23.27 11.96 12.69
C LYS A 26 -22.34 12.11 13.88
N PHE A 27 -21.24 11.36 13.93
CA PHE A 27 -20.25 11.44 15.01
C PHE A 27 -19.71 12.86 15.17
N PHE A 28 -19.29 13.49 14.06
CA PHE A 28 -18.78 14.86 14.07
C PHE A 28 -19.86 15.89 14.40
N ALA A 29 -21.09 15.70 13.93
CA ALA A 29 -22.22 16.57 14.29
C ALA A 29 -22.55 16.49 15.79
N LEU A 30 -22.46 15.31 16.40
CA LEU A 30 -22.75 15.08 17.82
C LEU A 30 -21.66 15.62 18.75
N ARG A 31 -20.38 15.53 18.37
CA ARG A 31 -19.27 16.13 19.16
C ARG A 31 -19.32 17.65 19.18
N GLY A 32 -19.83 18.27 18.12
CA GLY A 32 -19.91 19.72 17.99
C GLY A 32 -18.60 20.35 17.49
N THR A 33 -18.64 21.67 17.32
CA THR A 33 -17.55 22.45 16.72
C THR A 33 -16.44 22.72 17.73
N GLY A 34 -15.18 22.62 17.30
CA GLY A 34 -14.03 23.04 18.12
C GLY A 34 -13.45 21.98 19.06
N ASP A 35 -13.98 20.75 19.05
CA ASP A 35 -13.46 19.65 19.86
C ASP A 35 -12.60 18.70 19.02
N SER A 36 -11.29 18.70 19.28
CA SER A 36 -10.36 17.79 18.61
C SER A 36 -10.54 16.37 19.12
N PHE A 37 -10.33 15.38 18.25
CA PHE A 37 -10.38 13.97 18.64
C PHE A 37 -9.18 13.25 18.04
N GLU A 38 -8.46 12.53 18.89
CA GLU A 38 -7.15 12.01 18.57
C GLU A 38 -7.12 10.49 18.63
N TRP A 39 -6.79 9.87 17.50
CA TRP A 39 -6.45 8.45 17.40
C TRP A 39 -4.94 8.28 17.42
N TYR A 40 -4.45 7.17 17.97
CA TYR A 40 -3.06 6.70 17.81
C TYR A 40 -1.98 7.72 18.18
N ALA A 41 -1.75 7.82 19.49
CA ALA A 41 -0.77 8.69 20.14
C ALA A 41 -1.02 10.20 20.01
N GLU A 42 -0.62 10.91 21.05
CA GLU A 42 -0.66 12.37 21.12
C GLU A 42 0.59 12.98 20.46
N TRP A 43 0.48 14.26 20.08
CA TRP A 43 1.54 14.99 19.38
C TRP A 43 2.91 14.97 20.04
N GLU A 44 2.96 15.02 21.38
CA GLU A 44 4.21 15.04 22.14
C GLU A 44 5.08 13.82 21.80
N HIS A 45 4.45 12.69 21.48
CA HIS A 45 5.13 11.46 21.10
C HIS A 45 5.38 11.33 19.58
N LEU A 46 4.62 12.07 18.78
CA LEU A 46 4.70 12.05 17.31
C LEU A 46 5.65 13.11 16.74
N GLN A 47 5.87 14.21 17.47
CA GLN A 47 6.62 15.37 16.99
C GLN A 47 8.02 14.98 16.50
N ALA A 48 8.86 14.39 17.35
CA ALA A 48 10.25 14.08 16.97
C ALA A 48 10.33 13.08 15.79
N PRO A 49 9.59 11.95 15.79
CA PRO A 49 9.53 11.05 14.64
C PRO A 49 9.09 11.73 13.32
N LEU A 50 8.02 12.52 13.35
CA LEU A 50 7.48 13.17 12.16
C LEU A 50 8.40 14.27 11.65
N LEU A 51 9.02 15.05 12.53
CA LEU A 51 9.96 16.09 12.12
C LEU A 51 11.20 15.48 11.45
N SER A 52 11.75 14.41 12.01
CA SER A 52 12.87 13.66 11.42
C SER A 52 12.52 13.14 10.02
N LEU A 53 11.31 12.58 9.86
CA LEU A 53 10.81 12.07 8.59
C LEU A 53 10.70 13.18 7.53
N LEU A 54 10.13 14.33 7.90
CA LEU A 54 9.77 15.41 6.99
C LEU A 54 10.95 16.34 6.65
N GLN A 55 11.91 16.51 7.56
CA GLN A 55 13.15 17.28 7.29
C GLN A 55 13.94 16.68 6.12
N CYS A 56 13.88 15.35 5.97
CA CYS A 56 14.51 14.63 4.86
C CYS A 56 13.76 14.75 3.52
N CYS A 57 12.70 15.55 3.41
CA CYS A 57 11.88 15.70 2.19
C CYS A 57 12.27 16.90 1.29
N GLY A 58 13.39 17.58 1.56
CA GLY A 58 13.93 18.61 0.64
C GLY A 58 14.48 19.88 1.27
N ALA A 59 15.17 19.79 2.41
CA ALA A 59 15.75 20.96 3.09
C ALA A 59 17.08 21.45 2.49
N GLU A 60 17.19 21.55 1.16
CA GLU A 60 18.18 22.45 0.56
C GLU A 60 17.47 23.71 0.07
N VAL A 61 17.80 24.83 0.73
CA VAL A 61 17.33 26.21 0.56
C VAL A 61 16.10 26.57 1.41
N ALA A 62 16.38 27.23 2.53
CA ALA A 62 15.40 27.88 3.40
C ALA A 62 14.96 29.21 2.78
N GLY A 63 13.91 29.16 1.95
CA GLY A 63 13.12 30.31 1.53
C GLY A 63 11.64 30.07 1.82
N ALA A 64 10.91 31.12 2.20
CA ALA A 64 9.46 31.06 2.37
C ALA A 64 8.80 30.59 1.07
N GLY A 65 8.30 29.34 1.06
CA GLY A 65 7.74 28.66 -0.12
C GLY A 65 8.40 27.33 -0.52
N GLN A 66 9.47 26.89 0.15
CA GLN A 66 10.25 25.69 -0.21
C GLN A 66 10.09 24.50 0.77
N GLY A 67 8.90 24.33 1.37
CA GLY A 67 8.58 23.17 2.21
C GLY A 67 8.03 21.97 1.43
N PRO A 68 8.03 20.75 2.01
CA PRO A 68 7.41 19.57 1.40
C PRO A 68 5.89 19.75 1.24
N GLU A 69 5.29 19.26 0.14
CA GLU A 69 3.83 19.09 0.03
C GLU A 69 3.41 17.85 0.81
N ILE A 70 2.58 18.06 1.83
CA ILE A 70 2.12 17.02 2.75
C ILE A 70 0.63 16.75 2.52
N LEU A 71 0.25 15.47 2.44
CA LEU A 71 -1.14 15.01 2.45
C LEU A 71 -1.46 14.33 3.77
N VAL A 72 -2.59 14.70 4.39
CA VAL A 72 -3.16 14.03 5.57
C VAL A 72 -4.54 13.49 5.20
N PRO A 73 -4.64 12.21 4.79
CA PRO A 73 -5.90 11.57 4.46
C PRO A 73 -6.64 11.07 5.69
N GLY A 74 -7.98 11.08 5.65
CA GLY A 74 -8.81 10.76 6.81
C GLY A 74 -8.51 11.69 7.98
N CYS A 75 -8.34 12.99 7.71
CA CYS A 75 -7.80 13.92 8.70
C CYS A 75 -8.68 14.07 9.95
N GLY A 76 -9.98 13.78 9.85
CA GLY A 76 -10.92 13.90 10.95
C GLY A 76 -10.86 15.28 11.62
N SER A 77 -11.07 15.30 12.93
CA SER A 77 -10.96 16.51 13.75
C SER A 77 -9.61 16.63 14.48
N SER A 78 -8.61 15.84 14.09
CA SER A 78 -7.31 15.73 14.76
C SER A 78 -6.54 17.06 14.78
N ALA A 79 -5.75 17.26 15.85
CA ALA A 79 -4.86 18.41 15.98
C ALA A 79 -3.53 18.26 15.20
N LEU A 80 -3.26 17.09 14.61
CA LEU A 80 -2.01 16.77 13.92
C LEU A 80 -1.62 17.84 12.89
N SER A 81 -2.56 18.22 12.02
CA SER A 81 -2.28 19.14 10.92
C SER A 81 -1.95 20.55 11.40
N GLU A 82 -2.61 21.04 12.46
CA GLU A 82 -2.30 22.34 13.01
C GLU A 82 -0.96 22.35 13.75
N GLN A 83 -0.60 21.24 14.40
CA GLN A 83 0.68 21.13 15.10
C GLN A 83 1.86 21.01 14.12
N LEU A 84 1.67 20.29 13.01
CA LEU A 84 2.64 20.27 11.90
C LEU A 84 2.83 21.67 11.30
N TYR A 85 1.74 22.42 11.12
CA TYR A 85 1.79 23.80 10.64
C TYR A 85 2.58 24.68 11.59
N ASP A 86 2.28 24.63 12.89
CA ASP A 86 2.94 25.44 13.91
C ASP A 86 4.42 25.03 14.10
N ALA A 87 4.79 23.81 13.68
CA ALA A 87 6.17 23.33 13.59
C ALA A 87 6.90 23.75 12.29
N GLY A 88 6.26 24.52 11.41
CA GLY A 88 6.86 25.11 10.21
C GLY A 88 6.51 24.43 8.88
N PHE A 89 5.65 23.39 8.89
CA PHE A 89 5.21 22.72 7.68
C PHE A 89 3.89 23.31 7.17
N CYS A 90 3.95 24.40 6.39
CA CYS A 90 2.73 25.13 6.02
C CYS A 90 1.93 24.49 4.85
N ARG A 91 2.58 23.70 3.99
CA ARG A 91 1.99 23.15 2.74
C ARG A 91 1.26 21.82 2.98
N ILE A 92 0.22 21.87 3.81
CA ILE A 92 -0.56 20.69 4.21
C ILE A 92 -1.90 20.68 3.48
N THR A 93 -2.21 19.57 2.81
CA THR A 93 -3.53 19.27 2.27
C THR A 93 -4.19 18.19 3.11
N ASN A 94 -5.29 18.53 3.74
CA ASN A 94 -6.11 17.65 4.56
C ASN A 94 -7.32 17.18 3.76
N VAL A 95 -7.58 15.88 3.75
CA VAL A 95 -8.74 15.30 3.09
C VAL A 95 -9.53 14.38 4.01
N ASP A 96 -10.85 14.49 3.93
CA ASP A 96 -11.78 13.62 4.64
C ASP A 96 -13.08 13.54 3.81
N PHE A 97 -13.76 12.39 3.81
CA PHE A 97 -15.03 12.25 3.09
C PHE A 97 -16.22 12.95 3.79
N SER A 98 -16.06 13.34 5.06
CA SER A 98 -17.07 13.99 5.88
C SER A 98 -17.05 15.48 5.61
N ARG A 99 -18.13 15.98 5.01
CA ARG A 99 -18.28 17.42 4.80
C ARG A 99 -18.38 18.18 6.11
N VAL A 100 -18.93 17.54 7.15
CA VAL A 100 -19.11 18.14 8.48
C VAL A 100 -17.75 18.50 9.07
N VAL A 101 -16.81 17.55 9.12
CA VAL A 101 -15.51 17.79 9.74
C VAL A 101 -14.63 18.72 8.92
N VAL A 102 -14.63 18.58 7.58
CA VAL A 102 -13.87 19.47 6.69
C VAL A 102 -14.33 20.92 6.84
N ALA A 103 -15.64 21.16 6.93
CA ALA A 103 -16.17 22.51 7.12
C ALA A 103 -15.81 23.10 8.49
N ASP A 104 -15.82 22.28 9.55
CA ASP A 104 -15.41 22.70 10.89
C ASP A 104 -13.91 23.07 10.95
N MET A 105 -13.05 22.18 10.44
CA MET A 105 -11.60 22.36 10.42
C MET A 105 -11.18 23.56 9.58
N LEU A 106 -11.81 23.76 8.41
CA LEU A 106 -11.59 24.94 7.59
C LEU A 106 -11.94 26.22 8.36
N ARG A 107 -13.09 26.27 9.05
CA ARG A 107 -13.48 27.45 9.84
C ARG A 107 -12.50 27.73 10.98
N ARG A 108 -12.03 26.69 11.68
CA ARG A 108 -11.06 26.81 12.77
C ARG A 108 -9.73 27.40 12.32
N HIS A 109 -9.29 27.10 11.10
CA HIS A 109 -7.91 27.38 10.67
C HIS A 109 -7.78 28.44 9.58
N ALA A 110 -8.87 28.82 8.90
CA ALA A 110 -8.81 29.75 7.77
C ALA A 110 -8.12 31.10 8.07
N ARG A 111 -8.15 31.57 9.32
CA ARG A 111 -7.49 32.83 9.73
C ARG A 111 -6.08 32.64 10.29
N SER A 112 -5.89 31.65 11.15
CA SER A 112 -4.61 31.46 11.86
C SER A 112 -3.59 30.68 11.04
N ARG A 113 -4.04 29.80 10.13
CA ARG A 113 -3.19 28.88 9.35
C ARG A 113 -3.66 28.82 7.89
N PRO A 114 -3.64 29.97 7.18
CA PRO A 114 -4.31 30.13 5.89
C PRO A 114 -3.72 29.29 4.75
N GLU A 115 -2.50 28.77 4.88
CA GLU A 115 -1.89 27.94 3.83
C GLU A 115 -2.38 26.48 3.84
N MET A 116 -3.00 26.02 4.94
CA MET A 116 -3.60 24.68 4.98
C MET A 116 -4.80 24.59 4.04
N ARG A 117 -4.86 23.49 3.28
CA ARG A 117 -5.97 23.18 2.38
C ARG A 117 -6.84 22.11 3.00
N TRP A 118 -8.16 22.30 2.96
CA TRP A 118 -9.14 21.34 3.48
C TRP A 118 -10.08 20.95 2.35
N ARG A 119 -10.20 19.66 2.04
CA ARG A 119 -11.03 19.18 0.92
C ARG A 119 -11.90 18.00 1.33
N VAL A 120 -13.17 18.06 0.94
CA VAL A 120 -14.05 16.88 1.02
C VAL A 120 -13.66 15.93 -0.10
N MET A 121 -13.11 14.77 0.24
CA MET A 121 -12.62 13.80 -0.74
C MET A 121 -12.53 12.40 -0.12
N ASP A 122 -12.89 11.38 -0.90
CA ASP A 122 -12.69 9.99 -0.55
C ASP A 122 -11.23 9.60 -0.82
N MET A 123 -10.51 9.12 0.20
CA MET A 123 -9.11 8.72 0.05
C MET A 123 -8.91 7.46 -0.81
N THR A 124 -9.97 6.71 -1.10
CA THR A 124 -9.95 5.57 -2.03
C THR A 124 -10.06 5.97 -3.50
N ASP A 125 -10.33 7.25 -3.80
CA ASP A 125 -10.44 7.83 -5.15
C ASP A 125 -10.03 9.32 -5.14
N MET A 126 -8.73 9.57 -5.03
CA MET A 126 -8.18 10.92 -4.85
C MET A 126 -8.09 11.70 -6.15
N GLN A 127 -8.68 12.90 -6.17
CA GLN A 127 -8.64 13.81 -7.33
C GLN A 127 -7.37 14.68 -7.35
N PHE A 128 -6.21 14.05 -7.19
CA PHE A 128 -4.88 14.66 -7.30
C PHE A 128 -4.10 14.07 -8.46
N ALA A 129 -3.13 14.81 -9.00
CA ALA A 129 -2.24 14.30 -10.03
C ALA A 129 -1.23 13.30 -9.43
N ASP A 130 -0.72 12.41 -10.27
CA ASP A 130 0.37 11.49 -9.91
C ASP A 130 1.59 12.29 -9.43
N GLY A 131 2.25 11.81 -8.37
CA GLY A 131 3.45 12.49 -7.84
C GLY A 131 3.22 13.94 -7.38
N SER A 132 2.07 14.24 -6.78
CA SER A 132 1.78 15.56 -6.22
C SER A 132 2.42 15.81 -4.86
N PHE A 133 2.63 14.77 -4.03
CA PHE A 133 3.02 14.93 -2.63
C PHE A 133 4.41 14.36 -2.32
N ASP A 134 5.14 15.06 -1.45
CA ASP A 134 6.44 14.65 -0.92
C ASP A 134 6.27 13.72 0.29
N ALA A 135 5.22 13.94 1.07
CA ALA A 135 4.87 13.09 2.20
C ALA A 135 3.36 12.86 2.33
N ILE A 136 2.99 11.69 2.82
CA ILE A 136 1.63 11.35 3.24
C ILE A 136 1.71 10.89 4.69
N ILE A 137 0.85 11.44 5.56
CA ILE A 137 0.76 11.06 6.97
C ILE A 137 -0.64 10.52 7.23
N ASP A 138 -0.76 9.20 7.23
CA ASP A 138 -1.96 8.49 7.61
C ASP A 138 -1.97 8.27 9.12
N LYS A 139 -3.07 8.67 9.77
CA LYS A 139 -3.29 8.35 11.18
C LYS A 139 -4.63 7.65 11.38
N GLY A 140 -4.60 6.33 11.21
CA GLY A 140 -5.74 5.44 11.35
C GLY A 140 -6.77 5.49 10.24
N GLY A 141 -6.46 6.18 9.14
CA GLY A 141 -7.29 6.15 7.93
C GLY A 141 -7.29 4.75 7.32
N LEU A 142 -6.12 4.12 7.19
CA LEU A 142 -6.03 2.74 6.71
C LEU A 142 -6.78 1.77 7.64
N ASP A 143 -6.61 1.90 8.95
CA ASP A 143 -7.26 1.04 9.95
C ASP A 143 -8.79 1.11 9.81
N ALA A 144 -9.35 2.32 9.65
CA ALA A 144 -10.79 2.52 9.43
C ALA A 144 -11.32 1.87 8.13
N LEU A 145 -10.50 1.75 7.08
CA LEU A 145 -10.88 1.08 5.82
C LEU A 145 -10.72 -0.44 5.85
N MET A 146 -10.10 -0.97 6.90
CA MET A 146 -9.66 -2.35 6.98
C MET A 146 -10.38 -3.14 8.07
N GLU A 147 -11.53 -2.63 8.55
CA GLU A 147 -12.37 -3.36 9.50
C GLU A 147 -12.61 -4.80 9.01
N PRO A 148 -12.53 -5.82 9.88
CA PRO A 148 -12.62 -7.22 9.49
C PRO A 148 -13.84 -7.54 8.60
N GLU A 149 -14.97 -6.89 8.86
CA GLU A 149 -16.23 -7.05 8.14
C GLU A 149 -16.18 -6.42 6.74
N ALA A 150 -15.41 -5.34 6.54
CA ALA A 150 -15.21 -4.68 5.25
C ALA A 150 -14.16 -5.40 4.38
N GLY A 151 -13.24 -6.12 5.01
CA GLY A 151 -12.14 -6.82 4.34
C GLY A 151 -11.10 -5.87 3.74
N THR A 152 -10.28 -6.37 2.82
CA THR A 152 -9.06 -5.64 2.37
C THR A 152 -9.26 -4.73 1.16
N LYS A 153 -10.46 -4.73 0.56
CA LYS A 153 -10.70 -4.10 -0.74
C LYS A 153 -10.53 -2.58 -0.71
N LEU A 154 -11.06 -1.92 0.32
CA LEU A 154 -10.96 -0.46 0.45
C LEU A 154 -9.54 -0.04 0.79
N GLY A 155 -8.87 -0.73 1.72
CA GLY A 155 -7.45 -0.51 2.00
C GLY A 155 -6.57 -0.66 0.76
N MET A 156 -6.78 -1.69 -0.07
CA MET A 156 -6.05 -1.83 -1.34
C MET A 156 -6.27 -0.64 -2.28
N LYS A 157 -7.51 -0.13 -2.43
CA LYS A 157 -7.79 1.05 -3.26
C LYS A 157 -7.05 2.28 -2.73
N TYR A 158 -7.15 2.53 -1.43
CA TYR A 158 -6.48 3.66 -0.80
C TYR A 158 -4.95 3.57 -0.92
N LEU A 159 -4.35 2.40 -0.68
CA LEU A 159 -2.90 2.23 -0.85
C LEU A 159 -2.47 2.44 -2.30
N ASN A 160 -3.28 2.07 -3.30
CA ASN A 160 -2.98 2.38 -4.70
C ASN A 160 -2.99 3.90 -4.96
N GLU A 161 -3.96 4.62 -4.41
CA GLU A 161 -4.01 6.09 -4.50
C GLU A 161 -2.83 6.74 -3.80
N ALA A 162 -2.49 6.31 -2.58
CA ALA A 162 -1.33 6.79 -1.85
C ALA A 162 -0.03 6.56 -2.65
N LYS A 163 0.17 5.37 -3.22
CA LYS A 163 1.31 5.06 -4.08
C LYS A 163 1.34 5.96 -5.32
N ARG A 164 0.19 6.25 -5.93
CA ARG A 164 0.06 7.06 -7.15
C ARG A 164 0.40 8.53 -6.91
N VAL A 165 -0.20 9.15 -5.90
CA VAL A 165 -0.04 10.58 -5.61
C VAL A 165 1.31 10.93 -4.98
N LEU A 166 2.04 9.95 -4.45
CA LEU A 166 3.36 10.15 -3.86
C LEU A 166 4.46 10.26 -4.94
N LYS A 167 5.32 11.27 -4.81
CA LYS A 167 6.51 11.47 -5.66
C LYS A 167 7.51 10.34 -5.50
N SER A 168 8.37 10.14 -6.50
CA SER A 168 9.56 9.30 -6.33
C SER A 168 10.43 9.88 -5.21
N GLY A 169 10.91 9.04 -4.29
CA GLY A 169 11.58 9.45 -3.06
C GLY A 169 10.64 9.98 -1.97
N GLY A 170 9.34 10.12 -2.25
CA GLY A 170 8.34 10.56 -1.29
C GLY A 170 8.10 9.49 -0.21
N LYS A 171 7.58 9.93 0.94
CA LYS A 171 7.43 9.10 2.14
C LYS A 171 5.95 8.96 2.53
N PHE A 172 5.52 7.73 2.81
CA PHE A 172 4.22 7.42 3.40
C PHE A 172 4.44 6.96 4.84
N ALA A 173 3.94 7.70 5.82
CA ALA A 173 3.93 7.31 7.22
C ALA A 173 2.52 6.90 7.63
N CYS A 174 2.39 5.69 8.14
CA CYS A 174 1.14 5.13 8.64
C CYS A 174 1.25 4.89 10.15
N LEU A 175 0.47 5.64 10.91
CA LEU A 175 0.24 5.42 12.32
C LEU A 175 -0.93 4.45 12.47
N THR A 176 -0.68 3.31 13.08
CA THR A 176 -1.60 2.16 13.13
C THR A 176 -1.42 1.37 14.42
N LEU A 177 -2.42 0.58 14.79
CA LEU A 177 -2.26 -0.48 15.79
C LEU A 177 -1.57 -1.74 15.22
N ALA A 178 -1.25 -1.76 13.92
CA ALA A 178 -0.57 -2.87 13.25
C ALA A 178 -1.25 -4.22 13.52
N GLU A 179 -2.59 -4.23 13.47
CA GLU A 179 -3.34 -5.49 13.51
C GLU A 179 -2.90 -6.39 12.35
N SER A 180 -2.98 -7.70 12.55
CA SER A 180 -2.35 -8.68 11.65
C SER A 180 -2.79 -8.52 10.18
N HIS A 181 -4.05 -8.17 9.94
CA HIS A 181 -4.60 -7.96 8.60
C HIS A 181 -4.13 -6.64 7.96
N VAL A 182 -4.04 -5.55 8.73
CA VAL A 182 -3.49 -4.27 8.28
C VAL A 182 -2.01 -4.43 7.95
N LEU A 183 -1.24 -5.00 8.87
CA LEU A 183 0.19 -5.21 8.70
C LEU A 183 0.47 -6.14 7.50
N ALA A 184 -0.27 -7.24 7.34
CA ALA A 184 -0.13 -8.12 6.19
C ALA A 184 -0.37 -7.38 4.86
N LEU A 185 -1.36 -6.48 4.80
CA LEU A 185 -1.60 -5.66 3.62
C LEU A 185 -0.42 -4.71 3.35
N LEU A 186 0.02 -3.95 4.36
CA LEU A 186 1.17 -3.03 4.22
C LEU A 186 2.43 -3.75 3.74
N LEU A 187 2.77 -4.88 4.37
CA LEU A 187 3.97 -5.67 4.05
C LEU A 187 3.97 -6.17 2.61
N SER A 188 2.82 -6.67 2.14
CA SER A 188 2.67 -7.21 0.79
C SER A 188 2.59 -6.12 -0.28
N GLU A 189 1.82 -5.06 -0.05
CA GLU A 189 1.62 -3.99 -1.02
C GLU A 189 2.86 -3.14 -1.28
N PHE A 190 3.74 -3.04 -0.29
CA PHE A 190 4.99 -2.28 -0.37
C PHE A 190 6.20 -3.21 -0.44
N ARG A 191 6.05 -4.41 -1.02
CA ARG A 191 7.14 -5.38 -1.15
C ARG A 191 8.22 -4.94 -2.11
N PHE A 192 7.85 -4.49 -3.30
CA PHE A 192 8.79 -4.20 -4.38
C PHE A 192 8.86 -2.70 -4.67
N GLY A 193 10.08 -2.17 -4.72
CA GLY A 193 10.38 -0.77 -4.99
C GLY A 193 10.07 0.19 -3.85
N TRP A 194 10.05 -0.31 -2.61
CA TRP A 194 9.84 0.51 -1.42
C TRP A 194 10.82 0.13 -0.32
N ASP A 195 11.44 1.13 0.28
CA ASP A 195 12.13 0.98 1.55
C ASP A 195 11.11 1.08 2.67
N MET A 196 11.19 0.19 3.64
CA MET A 196 10.23 0.16 4.74
C MET A 196 10.95 0.11 6.07
N SER A 197 10.48 0.92 7.02
CA SER A 197 10.91 0.88 8.40
C SER A 197 9.71 0.94 9.34
N ILE A 198 9.83 0.34 10.51
CA ILE A 198 8.78 0.36 11.53
C ILE A 198 9.37 0.62 12.90
N GLN A 199 8.69 1.48 13.65
CA GLN A 199 9.04 1.81 15.03
C GLN A 199 7.79 1.88 15.91
N ALA A 200 7.95 1.59 17.20
CA ALA A 200 6.91 1.83 18.19
C ALA A 200 6.94 3.29 18.62
N ILE A 201 5.77 3.91 18.74
CA ILE A 201 5.65 5.26 19.30
C ILE A 201 5.62 5.16 20.82
N ALA A 202 6.55 5.83 21.49
CA ALA A 202 6.58 5.86 22.95
C ALA A 202 5.26 6.42 23.49
N ASN A 203 4.81 5.90 24.63
CA ASN A 203 3.67 6.44 25.34
C ASN A 203 4.04 6.54 26.82
N GLU A 204 4.26 7.76 27.30
CA GLU A 204 4.61 8.02 28.70
C GLU A 204 3.37 8.24 29.59
N SER A 205 2.16 8.12 29.05
CA SER A 205 0.96 8.40 29.83
C SER A 205 0.76 7.40 30.97
N SER A 206 0.45 7.91 32.16
CA SER A 206 0.08 7.15 33.36
C SER A 206 -1.19 6.30 33.20
N LYS A 207 -1.87 6.38 32.05
CA LYS A 207 -3.00 5.55 31.66
C LYS A 207 -2.48 4.42 30.77
N LYS A 208 -2.49 3.18 31.29
CA LYS A 208 -2.19 1.99 30.49
C LYS A 208 -3.12 1.95 29.26
N THR A 209 -2.60 2.25 28.08
CA THR A 209 -3.31 1.98 26.84
C THR A 209 -3.30 0.48 26.59
N ALA A 210 -4.42 -0.09 26.16
CA ALA A 210 -4.51 -1.52 25.86
C ALA A 210 -3.62 -1.94 24.68
N PHE A 211 -3.27 -0.97 23.83
CA PHE A 211 -2.52 -1.17 22.60
C PHE A 211 -1.31 -0.25 22.52
N GLN A 212 -0.32 -0.71 21.76
CA GLN A 212 0.86 0.01 21.32
C GLN A 212 0.59 0.59 19.93
N THR A 213 0.89 1.87 19.74
CA THR A 213 0.87 2.51 18.43
C THR A 213 2.21 2.30 17.73
N PHE A 214 2.16 2.00 16.43
CA PHE A 214 3.34 1.85 15.57
C PHE A 214 3.29 2.89 14.46
N MET A 215 4.47 3.35 14.04
CA MET A 215 4.64 4.13 12.82
C MET A 215 5.38 3.26 11.81
N VAL A 216 4.69 2.94 10.71
CA VAL A 216 5.27 2.25 9.55
C VAL A 216 5.55 3.30 8.49
N VAL A 217 6.81 3.41 8.08
CA VAL A 217 7.26 4.36 7.06
C VAL A 217 7.65 3.59 5.81
N MET A 218 7.12 4.01 4.66
CA MET A 218 7.49 3.51 3.35
C MET A 218 8.01 4.64 2.47
N VAL A 219 9.20 4.46 1.90
CA VAL A 219 9.82 5.42 0.99
C VAL A 219 9.75 4.89 -0.43
N LYS A 220 9.22 5.70 -1.36
CA LYS A 220 9.03 5.31 -2.76
C LYS A 220 10.37 5.24 -3.48
N GLY A 221 10.85 4.02 -3.69
CA GLY A 221 12.10 3.73 -4.37
C GLY A 221 11.94 3.43 -5.86
N LYS A 222 12.90 2.69 -6.40
CA LYS A 222 12.90 2.22 -7.78
C LYS A 222 12.22 0.85 -7.88
N MET A 223 11.31 0.70 -8.84
CA MET A 223 10.61 -0.56 -9.09
C MET A 223 11.58 -1.72 -9.39
N GLY A 224 11.21 -2.93 -8.95
CA GLY A 224 12.04 -4.13 -9.08
C GLY A 224 13.20 -4.23 -8.08
N VAL A 225 13.45 -3.19 -7.28
CA VAL A 225 14.39 -3.27 -6.15
C VAL A 225 13.66 -3.80 -4.92
N ILE A 226 14.32 -4.64 -4.13
CA ILE A 226 13.77 -5.17 -2.90
C ILE A 226 14.80 -5.02 -1.77
N HIS A 227 14.34 -4.52 -0.63
CA HIS A 227 15.14 -4.38 0.58
C HIS A 227 14.42 -5.04 1.75
N THR A 228 15.19 -5.50 2.72
CA THR A 228 14.66 -5.96 4.00
C THR A 228 14.11 -4.77 4.79
N ILE A 229 13.06 -5.03 5.55
CA ILE A 229 12.39 -4.06 6.40
C ILE A 229 13.28 -3.75 7.60
N GLN A 230 13.53 -2.47 7.85
CA GLN A 230 14.28 -2.01 9.00
C GLN A 230 13.36 -1.95 10.22
N SER A 231 13.53 -2.90 11.14
CA SER A 231 12.84 -2.89 12.42
C SER A 231 13.63 -2.07 13.43
N LEU A 232 13.03 -0.99 13.94
CA LEU A 232 13.55 -0.20 15.05
C LEU A 232 12.88 -0.61 16.38
N LEU A 233 12.31 -1.81 16.42
CA LEU A 233 11.70 -2.39 17.61
C LEU A 233 12.80 -3.08 18.44
N ASP A 234 13.15 -2.48 19.57
CA ASP A 234 14.10 -3.05 20.53
C ASP A 234 13.41 -4.11 21.40
N GLN A 235 13.96 -5.33 21.46
CA GLN A 235 13.44 -6.41 22.31
C GLN A 235 13.50 -6.07 23.81
N SER A 236 14.36 -5.12 24.21
CA SER A 236 14.50 -4.65 25.58
C SER A 236 13.59 -3.46 25.93
N ALA A 237 12.89 -2.88 24.95
CA ALA A 237 12.01 -1.74 25.17
C ALA A 237 10.71 -2.12 25.91
N LYS A 238 10.19 -1.16 26.68
CA LYS A 238 8.89 -1.29 27.35
C LYS A 238 7.77 -0.88 26.40
N TYR A 239 7.10 -1.88 25.83
CA TYR A 239 5.89 -1.67 25.03
C TYR A 239 4.62 -1.63 25.91
N CYS A 240 3.62 -0.85 25.50
CA CYS A 240 2.30 -0.87 26.15
C CYS A 240 1.65 -2.26 26.07
N ASN A 241 1.88 -2.97 24.97
CA ASN A 241 1.40 -4.33 24.75
C ASN A 241 2.49 -5.20 24.12
N ILE A 242 3.17 -6.00 24.95
CA ILE A 242 4.28 -6.86 24.52
C ILE A 242 3.83 -7.97 23.55
N LYS A 243 2.60 -8.50 23.71
CA LYS A 243 2.08 -9.56 22.83
C LYS A 243 1.88 -9.03 21.41
N GLN A 244 1.31 -7.83 21.31
CA GLN A 244 1.16 -7.12 20.03
C GLN A 244 2.52 -6.84 19.40
N ALA A 245 3.47 -6.26 20.15
CA ALA A 245 4.82 -5.99 19.65
C ALA A 245 5.54 -7.25 19.15
N ASN A 246 5.47 -8.35 19.89
CA ASN A 246 6.06 -9.63 19.47
C ASN A 246 5.41 -10.19 18.19
N ALA A 247 4.09 -10.03 18.04
CA ALA A 247 3.38 -10.45 16.83
C ALA A 247 3.84 -9.63 15.61
N VAL A 248 4.05 -8.31 15.80
CA VAL A 248 4.62 -7.44 14.76
C VAL A 248 6.03 -7.90 14.40
N VAL A 249 6.93 -8.09 15.37
CA VAL A 249 8.32 -8.56 15.12
C VAL A 249 8.33 -9.86 14.31
N HIS A 250 7.54 -10.86 14.72
CA HIS A 250 7.45 -12.13 14.00
C HIS A 250 6.93 -11.96 12.55
N ALA A 251 5.96 -11.07 12.34
CA ALA A 251 5.46 -10.77 10.99
C ALA A 251 6.54 -10.12 10.10
N LEU A 252 7.38 -9.24 10.67
CA LEU A 252 8.49 -8.61 9.97
C LEU A 252 9.59 -9.62 9.62
N GLU A 253 9.95 -10.51 10.54
CA GLU A 253 10.93 -11.58 10.30
C GLU A 253 10.46 -12.49 9.15
N LYS A 254 9.20 -12.91 9.18
CA LYS A 254 8.59 -13.72 8.12
C LYS A 254 8.64 -13.00 6.77
N GLU A 255 8.26 -11.73 6.72
CA GLU A 255 8.29 -10.94 5.48
C GLU A 255 9.73 -10.69 5.00
N ASN A 256 10.70 -10.49 5.89
CA ASN A 256 12.10 -10.36 5.52
C ASN A 256 12.67 -11.65 4.92
N SER A 257 12.32 -12.83 5.46
CA SER A 257 12.65 -14.11 4.80
C SER A 257 12.06 -14.22 3.40
N ILE A 258 10.83 -13.73 3.19
CA ILE A 258 10.21 -13.66 1.86
C ILE A 258 11.01 -12.71 0.96
N ARG A 259 11.34 -11.51 1.42
CA ARG A 259 12.10 -10.50 0.65
C ARG A 259 13.49 -11.00 0.26
N GLU A 260 14.20 -11.69 1.15
CA GLU A 260 15.49 -12.31 0.87
C GLU A 260 15.41 -13.43 -0.19
N SER A 261 14.30 -14.17 -0.22
CA SER A 261 14.08 -15.20 -1.24
C SER A 261 13.97 -14.62 -2.65
N TYR A 262 13.45 -13.39 -2.79
CA TYR A 262 13.40 -12.68 -4.09
C TYR A 262 14.77 -12.12 -4.51
N SER A 263 15.64 -11.77 -3.55
CA SER A 263 16.99 -11.26 -3.82
C SER A 263 17.98 -12.35 -4.25
N SER A 264 17.73 -13.60 -3.89
CA SER A 264 18.72 -14.69 -3.96
C SER A 264 18.62 -15.59 -5.20
N GLY A 265 17.63 -15.42 -6.09
CA GLY A 265 17.35 -16.39 -7.16
C GLY A 265 17.20 -15.81 -8.57
N VAL A 266 17.87 -16.45 -9.54
CA VAL A 266 17.64 -16.25 -10.99
C VAL A 266 16.34 -16.94 -11.46
N ASP A 267 15.83 -17.90 -10.68
CA ASP A 267 14.66 -18.74 -10.98
C ASP A 267 13.49 -18.56 -9.99
N VAL A 268 13.34 -17.37 -9.39
CA VAL A 268 12.19 -17.11 -8.50
C VAL A 268 10.90 -17.15 -9.31
N LEU A 269 9.97 -18.01 -8.88
CA LEU A 269 8.64 -18.16 -9.49
C LEU A 269 7.71 -17.08 -8.93
N LEU A 270 7.43 -16.06 -9.73
CA LEU A 270 6.59 -14.93 -9.33
C LEU A 270 5.10 -15.25 -9.48
N SER A 271 4.24 -14.73 -8.61
CA SER A 271 2.80 -14.69 -8.89
C SER A 271 2.45 -13.56 -9.87
N LEU A 272 1.25 -13.62 -10.46
CA LEU A 272 0.72 -12.48 -11.23
C LEU A 272 0.64 -11.21 -10.36
N ARG A 273 0.33 -11.36 -9.06
CA ARG A 273 0.29 -10.24 -8.12
C ARG A 273 1.67 -9.63 -7.91
N ASP A 274 2.73 -10.42 -7.79
CA ASP A 274 4.09 -9.91 -7.65
C ASP A 274 4.51 -9.08 -8.87
N LEU A 275 4.11 -9.52 -10.08
CA LEU A 275 4.34 -8.74 -11.30
C LEU A 275 3.61 -7.40 -11.27
N GLN A 276 2.34 -7.38 -10.87
CA GLN A 276 1.55 -6.15 -10.73
C GLN A 276 2.14 -5.19 -9.69
N LEU A 277 2.72 -5.73 -8.63
CA LEU A 277 3.42 -4.97 -7.59
C LEU A 277 4.82 -4.52 -8.03
N GLY A 278 5.27 -4.88 -9.22
CA GLY A 278 6.52 -4.40 -9.80
C GLY A 278 7.76 -5.21 -9.42
N ALA A 279 7.62 -6.51 -9.10
CA ALA A 279 8.74 -7.40 -8.79
C ALA A 279 9.83 -7.46 -9.87
N VAL A 280 9.48 -7.14 -11.12
CA VAL A 280 10.39 -7.16 -12.28
C VAL A 280 10.65 -5.78 -12.88
N GLY A 281 10.34 -4.73 -12.12
CA GLY A 281 10.34 -3.35 -12.59
C GLY A 281 9.08 -2.98 -13.36
N ASP A 282 9.11 -1.84 -14.04
CA ASP A 282 8.03 -1.42 -14.94
C ASP A 282 7.99 -2.37 -16.16
N LEU A 283 6.84 -3.02 -16.36
CA LEU A 283 6.59 -3.92 -17.48
C LEU A 283 6.48 -3.18 -18.82
N LYS A 284 6.21 -1.86 -18.80
CA LYS A 284 6.21 -1.02 -20.00
C LYS A 284 7.62 -0.70 -20.49
N VAL A 285 8.62 -0.86 -19.62
CA VAL A 285 10.04 -0.66 -19.97
C VAL A 285 10.63 -1.99 -20.43
N ILE A 286 11.08 -2.02 -21.69
CA ILE A 286 11.78 -3.17 -22.28
C ILE A 286 13.24 -3.14 -21.81
N ILE A 287 13.67 -4.21 -21.14
CA ILE A 287 15.03 -4.45 -20.67
C ILE A 287 15.60 -5.62 -21.48
N PRO A 288 16.41 -5.37 -22.53
CA PRO A 288 16.89 -6.42 -23.43
C PRO A 288 17.50 -7.62 -22.69
N GLY A 289 16.93 -8.80 -22.91
CA GLY A 289 17.41 -10.04 -22.28
C GLY A 289 16.88 -10.31 -20.87
N ARG A 290 15.94 -9.50 -20.36
CA ARG A 290 15.19 -9.82 -19.13
C ARG A 290 14.42 -11.13 -19.36
N ARG A 291 14.61 -12.09 -18.44
CA ARG A 291 13.87 -13.35 -18.36
C ARG A 291 13.36 -13.54 -16.94
N ARG A 292 12.06 -13.79 -16.77
CA ARG A 292 11.43 -14.01 -15.46
C ARG A 292 10.36 -15.08 -15.54
N MET A 293 10.36 -16.00 -14.59
CA MET A 293 9.36 -17.06 -14.51
C MET A 293 8.22 -16.62 -13.60
N PHE A 294 6.99 -16.91 -13.97
CA PHE A 294 5.82 -16.55 -13.18
C PHE A 294 4.66 -17.54 -13.36
N ILE A 295 3.66 -17.47 -12.49
CA ILE A 295 2.43 -18.26 -12.58
C ILE A 295 1.31 -17.39 -13.16
N LEU A 296 0.70 -17.87 -14.24
CA LEU A 296 -0.56 -17.37 -14.78
C LEU A 296 -1.72 -18.15 -14.16
N GLY A 297 -2.69 -17.45 -13.60
CA GLY A 297 -3.80 -18.02 -12.85
C GLY A 297 -3.59 -17.91 -11.34
N GLU A 298 -4.67 -17.70 -10.61
CA GLU A 298 -4.68 -17.58 -9.16
C GLU A 298 -5.20 -18.86 -8.51
N GLN A 299 -4.50 -19.34 -7.49
CA GLN A 299 -4.87 -20.53 -6.75
C GLN A 299 -6.23 -20.31 -6.04
N GLY A 300 -7.25 -21.06 -6.46
CA GLY A 300 -8.62 -20.96 -5.92
C GLY A 300 -9.59 -20.13 -6.75
N ASN A 301 -9.11 -19.24 -7.64
CA ASN A 301 -9.95 -18.43 -8.53
C ASN A 301 -9.90 -18.91 -9.99
N SER A 302 -8.76 -19.46 -10.41
CA SER A 302 -8.58 -19.97 -11.78
C SER A 302 -8.72 -21.48 -11.82
N LEU A 303 -9.44 -21.99 -12.82
CA LEU A 303 -9.57 -23.43 -13.09
C LEU A 303 -8.20 -24.07 -13.42
N TYR A 304 -7.27 -23.28 -13.95
CA TYR A 304 -5.94 -23.73 -14.36
C TYR A 304 -4.86 -22.75 -13.91
N CYS A 305 -3.66 -23.27 -13.63
CA CYS A 305 -2.47 -22.49 -13.31
C CYS A 305 -1.32 -22.92 -14.24
N TYR A 306 -0.69 -21.96 -14.90
CA TYR A 306 0.38 -22.20 -15.86
C TYR A 306 1.68 -21.55 -15.41
N LYS A 307 2.80 -22.25 -15.56
CA LYS A 307 4.12 -21.63 -15.45
C LYS A 307 4.44 -20.94 -16.77
N ALA A 308 4.64 -19.64 -16.73
CA ALA A 308 4.98 -18.80 -17.87
C ALA A 308 6.37 -18.19 -17.68
N VAL A 309 6.97 -17.76 -18.80
CA VAL A 309 8.25 -17.04 -18.81
C VAL A 309 8.05 -15.74 -19.56
N LEU A 310 8.28 -14.61 -18.88
CA LEU A 310 8.35 -13.30 -19.48
C LEU A 310 9.76 -13.12 -20.05
N PHE A 311 9.84 -12.75 -21.33
CA PHE A 311 11.09 -12.45 -22.02
C PHE A 311 11.01 -11.12 -22.76
N ASP A 312 11.95 -10.23 -22.48
CA ASP A 312 12.08 -8.99 -23.24
C ASP A 312 12.99 -9.24 -24.44
N ALA A 313 12.41 -9.13 -25.64
CA ALA A 313 13.13 -9.29 -26.89
C ALA A 313 14.33 -8.33 -26.97
N ARG A 314 15.47 -8.84 -27.45
CA ARG A 314 16.60 -7.97 -27.83
C ARG A 314 16.24 -7.27 -29.13
N LYS A 315 16.53 -5.97 -29.24
CA LYS A 315 16.40 -5.24 -30.50
C LYS A 315 17.36 -5.85 -31.53
N GLN A 316 16.82 -6.60 -32.49
CA GLN A 316 17.56 -7.16 -33.62
C GLN A 316 17.01 -6.55 -34.91
N THR A 317 17.89 -6.25 -35.86
CA THR A 317 17.56 -5.71 -37.19
C THR A 317 17.25 -6.80 -38.21
N GLU A 318 17.43 -8.07 -37.84
CA GLU A 318 17.21 -9.24 -38.67
C GLU A 318 15.92 -9.98 -38.27
N THR A 319 15.37 -10.78 -39.18
CA THR A 319 14.23 -11.67 -38.92
C THR A 319 14.51 -12.56 -37.71
N PHE A 320 13.77 -12.32 -36.61
CA PHE A 320 13.92 -13.05 -35.36
C PHE A 320 13.27 -14.44 -35.47
N VAL A 321 14.08 -15.50 -35.44
CA VAL A 321 13.63 -16.89 -35.34
C VAL A 321 14.02 -17.45 -33.97
N TYR A 322 13.03 -17.71 -33.11
CA TYR A 322 13.27 -18.31 -31.80
C TYR A 322 12.97 -19.81 -31.83
N HIS A 323 14.00 -20.64 -31.75
CA HIS A 323 13.84 -22.08 -31.59
C HIS A 323 13.62 -22.40 -30.10
N CYS A 324 12.36 -22.39 -29.64
CA CYS A 324 12.05 -22.96 -28.32
C CYS A 324 11.76 -24.46 -28.45
N GLY A 325 12.52 -25.28 -27.72
CA GLY A 325 12.12 -26.67 -27.46
C GLY A 325 11.09 -26.69 -26.35
N ILE A 326 9.84 -27.07 -26.66
CA ILE A 326 8.79 -27.27 -25.67
C ILE A 326 8.83 -28.74 -25.24
N PHE A 327 9.34 -28.99 -24.04
CA PHE A 327 9.29 -30.32 -23.43
C PHE A 327 8.00 -30.45 -22.63
N ILE A 328 7.04 -31.21 -23.16
CA ILE A 328 5.86 -31.63 -22.41
C ILE A 328 6.29 -32.83 -21.58
N VAL A 329 6.48 -32.64 -20.26
CA VAL A 329 6.74 -33.74 -19.32
C VAL A 329 5.40 -34.14 -18.69
N PRO A 330 4.77 -35.24 -19.14
CA PRO A 330 3.52 -35.68 -18.54
C PRO A 330 3.80 -36.23 -17.14
N LYS A 331 3.11 -35.69 -16.13
CA LYS A 331 3.17 -36.21 -14.76
C LYS A 331 2.24 -37.43 -14.68
N VAL A 332 2.66 -38.58 -15.20
CA VAL A 332 1.89 -39.83 -15.07
C VAL A 332 2.47 -40.64 -13.92
N CYS A 333 1.71 -40.71 -12.83
CA CYS A 333 1.76 -41.85 -11.92
C CYS A 333 1.19 -43.05 -12.68
N HIS A 334 2.05 -44.04 -12.94
CA HIS A 334 1.77 -45.43 -13.34
C HIS A 334 0.63 -45.73 -14.36
N ILE A 335 1.05 -46.46 -15.40
CA ILE A 335 0.30 -47.31 -16.35
C ILE A 335 0.10 -46.73 -17.76
N LEU A 336 0.55 -47.53 -18.71
CA LEU A 336 0.56 -47.36 -20.16
C LEU A 336 -0.84 -47.18 -20.76
N SER A 337 -1.00 -46.15 -21.59
CA SER A 337 -1.64 -46.25 -22.91
C SER A 337 -1.30 -45.01 -23.73
N ILE A 338 -0.74 -45.24 -24.92
CA ILE A 338 -0.53 -44.20 -25.93
C ILE A 338 -1.89 -43.94 -26.57
N CYS A 339 -2.58 -42.90 -26.10
CA CYS A 339 -3.73 -42.32 -26.81
C CYS A 339 -3.29 -41.00 -27.44
N SER A 340 -3.49 -40.90 -28.75
CA SER A 340 -3.25 -39.71 -29.57
C SER A 340 -4.20 -38.59 -29.13
N PHE A 341 -3.71 -37.61 -28.38
CA PHE A 341 -4.47 -36.39 -28.08
C PHE A 341 -3.89 -35.22 -28.89
N ASN A 342 -4.74 -34.54 -29.66
CA ASN A 342 -4.41 -33.27 -30.28
C ASN A 342 -4.34 -32.21 -29.18
N PHE A 343 -3.15 -31.67 -28.91
CA PHE A 343 -2.97 -30.53 -28.00
C PHE A 343 -2.72 -29.26 -28.82
N PHE A 344 -3.58 -28.26 -28.67
CA PHE A 344 -3.35 -26.94 -29.25
C PHE A 344 -2.50 -26.07 -28.31
N LEU A 345 -1.35 -25.60 -28.81
CA LEU A 345 -0.49 -24.62 -28.15
C LEU A 345 -0.96 -23.21 -28.50
N TYR A 346 -1.39 -22.44 -27.50
CA TYR A 346 -1.73 -21.02 -27.69
C TYR A 346 -0.49 -20.15 -27.37
N ILE A 347 0.12 -19.59 -28.42
CA ILE A 347 1.12 -18.51 -28.30
C ILE A 347 0.37 -17.20 -28.55
N THR A 348 0.06 -16.45 -27.50
CA THR A 348 -0.55 -15.12 -27.65
C THR A 348 0.53 -14.06 -27.72
N VAL A 349 0.81 -13.55 -28.92
CA VAL A 349 1.66 -12.37 -29.13
C VAL A 349 0.82 -11.12 -28.94
N ILE A 350 0.98 -10.42 -27.81
CA ILE A 350 0.29 -9.14 -27.58
C ILE A 350 1.23 -8.00 -28.01
N CYS A 351 0.93 -7.36 -29.14
CA CYS A 351 1.57 -6.12 -29.57
C CYS A 351 0.84 -4.93 -28.93
N ILE A 352 1.55 -4.15 -28.09
CA ILE A 352 1.08 -2.82 -27.65
C ILE A 352 1.95 -1.79 -28.40
N ASP A 353 1.30 -0.86 -29.11
CA ASP A 353 1.88 0.33 -29.77
C ASP A 353 2.95 0.11 -30.84
N ARG A 354 2.70 -0.76 -31.84
CA ARG A 354 3.54 -0.94 -33.06
C ARG A 354 5.04 -1.19 -32.81
N ILE A 355 5.42 -1.57 -31.60
CA ILE A 355 6.73 -2.13 -31.27
C ILE A 355 6.51 -3.63 -31.11
N PRO A 356 7.28 -4.50 -31.79
CA PRO A 356 7.11 -5.95 -31.66
C PRO A 356 7.51 -6.38 -30.24
N MET A 357 6.53 -6.46 -29.34
CA MET A 357 6.65 -7.22 -28.11
C MET A 357 6.46 -8.69 -28.43
N ILE A 358 7.45 -9.52 -28.11
CA ILE A 358 7.28 -10.96 -28.08
C ILE A 358 7.00 -11.33 -26.63
N ILE A 359 5.72 -11.35 -26.27
CA ILE A 359 5.28 -12.08 -25.08
C ILE A 359 5.04 -13.52 -25.54
N SER A 360 5.97 -14.42 -25.26
CA SER A 360 5.74 -15.85 -25.49
C SER A 360 5.01 -16.44 -24.28
N LEU A 361 3.68 -16.54 -24.36
CA LEU A 361 2.92 -17.44 -23.48
C LEU A 361 3.19 -18.89 -23.93
N ILE A 362 3.73 -19.72 -23.04
CA ILE A 362 3.74 -21.17 -23.20
C ILE A 362 2.74 -21.73 -22.18
N CYS A 363 1.50 -21.96 -22.61
CA CYS A 363 0.47 -22.60 -21.79
C CYS A 363 0.59 -24.12 -21.88
N PHE A 364 0.66 -24.81 -20.74
CA PHE A 364 0.52 -26.27 -20.65
C PHE A 364 -0.84 -26.63 -20.05
N GLY A 365 -1.83 -27.01 -20.86
CA GLY A 365 -3.15 -27.42 -20.39
C GLY A 365 -3.83 -28.44 -21.30
N LEU A 366 -4.45 -29.45 -20.69
CA LEU A 366 -5.35 -30.42 -21.32
C LEU A 366 -6.69 -29.72 -21.67
N GLN A 367 -7.09 -29.77 -22.95
CA GLN A 367 -8.37 -29.26 -23.49
C GLN A 367 -9.58 -30.02 -22.87
N GLU A 368 -10.80 -29.46 -22.79
CA GLU A 368 -11.60 -28.81 -23.85
C GLU A 368 -12.36 -27.56 -23.37
N ILE A 369 -12.45 -26.52 -24.22
CA ILE A 369 -13.65 -25.66 -24.37
C ILE A 369 -13.76 -25.24 -25.85
N SER A 370 -14.93 -25.45 -26.44
CA SER A 370 -15.31 -24.99 -27.78
C SER A 370 -15.70 -23.50 -27.75
N ILE A 371 -15.21 -22.71 -28.70
CA ILE A 371 -15.83 -21.42 -29.05
C ILE A 371 -16.24 -21.52 -30.52
N GLN A 372 -17.54 -21.65 -30.75
CA GLN A 372 -18.17 -21.28 -32.01
C GLN A 372 -18.22 -19.75 -32.07
N GLU A 373 -17.51 -19.15 -33.01
CA GLU A 373 -17.91 -17.87 -33.58
C GLU A 373 -18.39 -18.16 -35.01
N ASN A 374 -19.70 -18.11 -35.19
CA ASN A 374 -20.31 -18.02 -36.51
C ASN A 374 -20.05 -16.62 -37.07
N ALA A 375 -19.59 -16.60 -38.32
CA ALA A 375 -19.34 -15.42 -39.12
C ALA A 375 -20.60 -14.58 -39.39
N LEU A 376 -20.44 -13.25 -39.34
CA LEU A 376 -20.56 -12.33 -40.48
C LEU A 376 -20.07 -10.93 -40.13
#